data_AF-A0A3D3UIB3-F1
#
_entry.id   AF-A0A3D3UIB3-F1
#
_cell.length_a   1.000
_cell.length_b   1.000
_cell.length_c   1.000
_cell.angle_alpha   90.00
_cell.angle_beta   90.00
_cell.angle_gamma   90.00
#
_symmetry.space_group_name_H-M   'P 1'
#
loop_
_entity.id
_entity.type
_entity.pdbx_description
1 polymer ?
#
loop_
_entity_poly.entity_id
_entity_poly.type
_entity_poly.pdbx_seq_one_letter_code
_entity_poly.pdbx_strand_id
1 'polypeptide(L)'
;MNDTSSVIIDLGAVIVAVTDGRPLTLARQGPAFDAAEAQSIARGFEIAGDALPSGAFDPTRHRTLELGLRETVSRRIGVNLGYVEQLYTFGDRGRHPREREGGPRVISVGYLALTRETQMPVPESTAWRQWYDYFPWEDWRDGRPAMIDKLIAPLLREWIAAPKSYAETARRRDRANICFPEDNGSWDEEIVLERFELLYEAGLAAEAQRDGVATLALDGKAVPPPGTPMMSDHRRILATAMGRLRAKLKYRPVVFELMPEDFTLLQLQRTVEAILGSNLHKQNFRRLVENSGLVESTGEIEPQTRGRPAAKFRFRREVLRERLAAGVRISGSR
;
A
#
# COMPACT_ATOMS: atom_id res chain seq x y z
N MET A 1 -20.80 35.41 -15.73
CA MET A 1 -19.89 34.44 -16.37
C MET A 1 -19.50 33.45 -15.30
N ASN A 2 -20.04 32.23 -15.35
CA ASN A 2 -19.76 31.21 -14.34
C ASN A 2 -18.33 30.70 -14.55
N ASP A 3 -17.41 31.18 -13.73
CA ASP A 3 -16.09 30.58 -13.56
C ASP A 3 -16.26 29.29 -12.74
N THR A 4 -16.81 28.25 -13.37
CA THR A 4 -16.83 26.91 -12.79
C THR A 4 -15.40 26.36 -12.85
N SER A 5 -14.67 26.51 -11.76
CA SER A 5 -13.44 25.78 -11.49
C SER A 5 -13.67 24.30 -11.78
N SER A 6 -13.11 23.81 -12.89
CA SER A 6 -13.31 22.43 -13.33
C SER A 6 -12.70 21.45 -12.32
N VAL A 7 -13.39 20.35 -12.06
CA VAL A 7 -12.95 19.26 -11.17
C VAL A 7 -12.59 18.06 -12.03
N ILE A 8 -11.39 17.53 -11.84
CA ILE A 8 -10.94 16.28 -12.46
C ILE A 8 -11.07 15.15 -11.44
N ILE A 9 -11.67 14.04 -11.85
CA ILE A 9 -11.65 12.80 -11.08
C ILE A 9 -10.54 11.91 -11.66
N ASP A 10 -9.54 11.63 -10.84
CA ASP A 10 -8.44 10.73 -11.17
C ASP A 10 -8.65 9.37 -10.49
N LEU A 11 -8.40 8.28 -11.21
CA LEU A 11 -8.61 6.92 -10.70
C LEU A 11 -7.24 6.25 -10.55
N GLY A 12 -6.79 6.07 -9.32
CA GLY A 12 -5.50 5.46 -9.01
C GLY A 12 -5.64 4.03 -8.48
N ALA A 13 -4.74 3.12 -8.87
CA ALA A 13 -4.69 1.76 -8.37
C ALA A 13 -3.37 1.43 -7.68
N VAL A 14 -3.47 0.88 -6.47
CA VAL A 14 -2.40 0.12 -5.83
C VAL A 14 -2.59 -1.33 -6.23
N ILE A 15 -1.74 -1.82 -7.14
CA ILE A 15 -1.79 -3.21 -7.62
C ILE A 15 -0.71 -4.00 -6.90
N VAL A 16 -1.12 -4.95 -6.07
CA VAL A 16 -0.23 -5.74 -5.22
C VAL A 16 -0.05 -7.14 -5.81
N ALA A 17 1.20 -7.59 -5.82
CA ALA A 17 1.59 -8.98 -6.07
C ALA A 17 2.62 -9.40 -5.00
N VAL A 18 2.84 -10.70 -4.84
CA VAL A 18 3.92 -11.21 -4.00
C VAL A 18 4.70 -12.26 -4.77
N THR A 19 6.01 -12.06 -4.87
CA THR A 19 6.95 -12.91 -5.62
C THR A 19 8.13 -13.25 -4.72
N ASP A 20 8.43 -14.53 -4.54
CA ASP A 20 9.54 -15.00 -3.69
C ASP A 20 9.55 -14.40 -2.27
N GLY A 21 8.37 -14.19 -1.68
CA GLY A 21 8.24 -13.54 -0.37
C GLY A 21 8.59 -12.05 -0.38
N ARG A 22 8.66 -11.40 -1.54
CA ARG A 22 8.75 -9.96 -1.68
C ARG A 22 7.39 -9.39 -2.05
N PRO A 23 6.83 -8.47 -1.26
CA PRO A 23 5.62 -7.77 -1.63
C PRO A 23 5.94 -6.65 -2.63
N LEU A 24 5.23 -6.68 -3.75
CA LEU A 24 5.45 -5.80 -4.88
C LEU A 24 4.22 -4.93 -5.11
N THR A 25 4.46 -3.67 -5.44
CA THR A 25 3.46 -2.78 -6.00
C THR A 25 3.88 -2.37 -7.40
N LEU A 26 2.91 -2.25 -8.29
CA LEU A 26 3.19 -1.75 -9.62
C LEU A 26 3.39 -0.23 -9.60
N ALA A 27 4.45 0.24 -10.25
CA ALA A 27 4.74 1.65 -10.36
C ALA A 27 5.15 2.04 -11.79
N ARG A 28 4.71 3.21 -12.25
CA ARG A 28 5.13 3.84 -13.50
C ARG A 28 6.36 4.70 -13.24
N GLN A 29 7.32 4.66 -14.15
CA GLN A 29 8.52 5.50 -14.14
C GLN A 29 8.29 6.76 -14.99
N GLY A 30 8.69 7.95 -14.51
CA GLY A 30 8.73 9.15 -15.35
C GLY A 30 9.91 9.08 -16.35
N PRO A 31 9.76 9.47 -17.65
CA PRO A 31 8.77 10.36 -18.25
C PRO A 31 8.00 9.72 -19.43
N ALA A 32 7.30 8.61 -19.22
CA ALA A 32 6.44 7.98 -20.24
C ALA A 32 4.96 8.33 -20.05
N PHE A 33 4.66 9.61 -19.87
CA PHE A 33 3.30 10.14 -19.86
C PHE A 33 2.95 10.61 -21.28
N ASP A 34 1.84 10.13 -21.84
CA ASP A 34 1.40 10.55 -23.18
C ASP A 34 1.07 12.06 -23.20
N ALA A 35 0.96 12.69 -24.37
CA ALA A 35 0.74 14.15 -24.46
C ALA A 35 -0.54 14.65 -23.74
N ALA A 36 -1.53 13.78 -23.53
CA ALA A 36 -2.75 14.10 -22.77
C ALA A 36 -2.51 13.98 -21.24
N GLU A 37 -1.73 13.00 -20.80
CA GLU A 37 -1.22 12.92 -19.43
C GLU A 37 -0.21 14.02 -19.13
N ALA A 38 0.64 14.41 -20.09
CA ALA A 38 1.51 15.57 -19.99
C ALA A 38 0.66 16.86 -19.95
N GLN A 39 -0.44 16.96 -20.69
CA GLN A 39 -1.38 18.08 -20.52
C GLN A 39 -2.10 18.05 -19.16
N SER A 40 -2.33 16.87 -18.57
CA SER A 40 -2.93 16.70 -17.23
C SER A 40 -1.94 16.75 -16.05
N ILE A 41 -0.63 16.57 -16.29
CA ILE A 41 0.42 16.45 -15.26
C ILE A 41 1.55 17.48 -15.47
N ALA A 42 1.96 17.82 -16.70
CA ALA A 42 3.13 18.66 -17.01
C ALA A 42 2.86 19.97 -17.79
N ARG A 43 2.94 21.11 -17.10
CA ARG A 43 3.69 22.28 -17.60
C ARG A 43 4.46 22.84 -16.40
N GLY A 44 5.73 22.47 -16.26
CA GLY A 44 6.69 23.21 -15.42
C GLY A 44 7.39 22.50 -14.26
N PHE A 45 6.90 21.35 -13.77
CA PHE A 45 7.60 20.59 -12.71
C PHE A 45 8.28 19.35 -13.29
N GLU A 46 9.58 19.19 -13.05
CA GLU A 46 10.28 17.93 -13.31
C GLU A 46 9.58 16.82 -12.52
N ILE A 47 9.04 15.85 -13.26
CA ILE A 47 8.39 14.67 -12.72
C ILE A 47 9.48 13.64 -12.39
N ALA A 48 10.09 13.78 -11.23
CA ALA A 48 11.03 12.80 -10.70
C ALA A 48 10.32 11.83 -9.75
N GLY A 49 10.43 10.53 -10.01
CA GLY A 49 9.98 9.47 -9.10
C GLY A 49 8.91 8.53 -9.67
N ASP A 50 8.65 7.48 -8.92
CA ASP A 50 7.68 6.46 -9.25
C ASP A 50 6.23 6.96 -9.01
N ALA A 51 5.27 6.46 -9.78
CA ALA A 51 3.85 6.79 -9.64
C ALA A 51 2.98 5.54 -9.62
N LEU A 52 1.90 5.57 -8.84
CA LEU A 52 0.85 4.56 -8.96
C LEU A 52 0.21 4.66 -10.35
N PRO A 53 -0.19 3.53 -10.95
CA PRO A 53 -1.00 3.57 -12.15
C PRO A 53 -2.29 4.35 -11.92
N SER A 54 -2.50 5.39 -12.72
CA SER A 54 -3.69 6.22 -12.64
C SER A 54 -4.17 6.70 -14.00
N GLY A 55 -5.36 7.28 -14.04
CA GLY A 55 -5.92 7.96 -15.20
C GLY A 55 -7.24 8.64 -14.92
N ALA A 56 -7.56 9.63 -15.74
CA ALA A 56 -8.76 10.44 -15.59
C ALA A 56 -10.04 9.63 -15.89
N PHE A 57 -11.07 9.87 -15.09
CA PHE A 57 -12.41 9.38 -15.35
C PHE A 57 -13.09 10.22 -16.45
N ASP A 58 -13.49 9.57 -17.54
CA ASP A 58 -14.32 10.16 -18.60
C ASP A 58 -15.81 9.81 -18.39
N PRO A 59 -16.66 10.77 -18.00
CA PRO A 59 -18.08 10.51 -17.75
C PRO A 59 -18.89 10.15 -19.01
N THR A 60 -18.37 10.44 -20.22
CA THR A 60 -19.04 10.12 -21.49
C THR A 60 -18.80 8.68 -21.91
N ARG A 61 -17.67 8.09 -21.49
CA ARG A 61 -17.25 6.73 -21.83
C ARG A 61 -17.43 5.74 -20.68
N HIS A 62 -17.10 6.15 -19.46
CA HIS A 62 -17.09 5.28 -18.30
C HIS A 62 -18.43 5.31 -17.57
N ARG A 63 -19.19 4.21 -17.65
CA ARG A 63 -20.48 4.07 -16.94
C ARG A 63 -20.33 4.06 -15.42
N THR A 64 -19.20 3.60 -14.90
CA THR A 64 -18.88 3.57 -13.47
C THR A 64 -17.41 3.90 -13.25
N LEU A 65 -17.05 4.35 -12.05
CA LEU A 65 -15.65 4.60 -11.68
C LEU A 65 -14.80 3.32 -11.79
N GLU A 66 -15.32 2.16 -11.35
CA GLU A 66 -14.61 0.89 -11.47
C GLU A 66 -14.37 0.50 -12.94
N LEU A 67 -15.34 0.72 -13.84
CA LEU A 67 -15.13 0.46 -15.27
C LEU A 67 -14.05 1.38 -15.86
N GLY A 68 -14.03 2.66 -15.47
CA GLY A 68 -12.97 3.58 -15.87
C GLY A 68 -11.59 3.16 -15.36
N LEU A 69 -11.51 2.68 -14.12
CA LEU A 69 -10.27 2.12 -13.55
C LEU A 69 -9.82 0.89 -14.33
N ARG A 70 -10.72 -0.08 -14.54
CA ARG A 70 -10.41 -1.31 -15.26
C ARG A 70 -10.00 -1.04 -16.69
N GLU A 71 -10.65 -0.09 -17.38
CA GLU A 71 -10.25 0.33 -18.72
C GLU A 71 -8.83 0.93 -18.69
N THR A 72 -8.57 1.87 -17.78
CA THR A 72 -7.27 2.54 -17.67
C THR A 72 -6.16 1.54 -17.33
N VAL A 73 -6.37 0.69 -16.32
CA VAL A 73 -5.38 -0.26 -15.82
C VAL A 73 -5.20 -1.42 -16.81
N SER A 74 -6.27 -2.07 -17.27
CA SER A 74 -6.15 -3.26 -18.13
C SER A 74 -5.62 -2.89 -19.52
N ARG A 75 -6.07 -1.78 -20.12
CA ARG A 75 -5.62 -1.34 -21.45
C ARG A 75 -4.16 -0.89 -21.45
N ARG A 76 -3.71 -0.21 -20.40
CA ARG A 76 -2.37 0.38 -20.36
C ARG A 76 -1.33 -0.56 -19.79
N ILE A 77 -1.69 -1.44 -18.88
CA ILE A 77 -0.75 -2.25 -18.11
C ILE A 77 -0.76 -3.71 -18.55
N GLY A 78 -1.88 -4.21 -19.09
CA GLY A 78 -2.00 -5.61 -19.51
C GLY A 78 -2.16 -6.61 -18.37
N VAL A 79 -2.35 -6.14 -17.13
CA VAL A 79 -2.55 -6.98 -15.95
C VAL A 79 -4.04 -7.22 -15.72
N ASN A 80 -4.42 -8.50 -15.58
CA ASN A 80 -5.78 -8.86 -15.16
C ASN A 80 -5.92 -8.65 -13.66
N LEU A 81 -6.91 -7.84 -13.25
CA LEU A 81 -7.19 -7.56 -11.85
C LEU A 81 -8.21 -8.58 -11.32
N GLY A 82 -7.73 -9.58 -10.57
CA GLY A 82 -8.57 -10.61 -9.96
C GLY A 82 -9.47 -10.02 -8.87
N TYR A 83 -8.86 -9.38 -7.87
CA TYR A 83 -9.55 -8.67 -6.81
C TYR A 83 -9.41 -7.16 -7.00
N VAL A 84 -10.50 -6.41 -6.85
CA VAL A 84 -10.49 -4.93 -6.84
C VAL A 84 -11.44 -4.44 -5.75
N GLU A 85 -10.99 -3.50 -4.94
CA GLU A 85 -11.84 -2.75 -4.00
C GLU A 85 -11.49 -1.27 -4.02
N GLN A 86 -12.49 -0.42 -3.82
CA GLN A 86 -12.25 1.00 -3.58
C GLN A 86 -11.68 1.19 -2.17
N LEU A 87 -10.60 1.97 -2.07
CA LEU A 87 -9.93 2.28 -0.80
C LEU A 87 -10.53 3.51 -0.15
N TYR A 88 -10.31 4.67 -0.77
CA TYR A 88 -10.65 5.98 -0.24
C TYR A 88 -10.70 7.02 -1.37
N THR A 89 -11.32 8.16 -1.09
CA THR A 89 -11.36 9.31 -2.00
C THR A 89 -10.55 10.45 -1.39
N PHE A 90 -9.52 10.88 -2.10
CA PHE A 90 -8.57 11.91 -1.69
C PHE A 90 -8.91 13.22 -2.41
N GLY A 91 -9.32 14.22 -1.64
CA GLY A 91 -9.86 15.48 -2.19
C GLY A 91 -9.35 16.74 -1.49
N ASP A 92 -8.30 16.64 -0.67
CA ASP A 92 -7.74 17.80 0.04
C ASP A 92 -7.28 18.88 -0.93
N ARG A 93 -7.55 20.16 -0.59
CA ARG A 93 -7.14 21.29 -1.44
C ARG A 93 -5.62 21.42 -1.43
N GLY A 94 -5.03 21.65 -2.60
CA GLY A 94 -3.59 21.83 -2.76
C GLY A 94 -2.80 20.52 -2.72
N ARG A 95 -3.47 19.36 -2.82
CA ARG A 95 -2.85 18.02 -2.92
C ARG A 95 -2.12 17.78 -4.23
N HIS A 96 -2.61 18.41 -5.30
CA HIS A 96 -1.96 18.39 -6.60
C HIS A 96 -1.26 19.75 -6.80
N PRO A 97 0.04 19.79 -7.14
CA PRO A 97 0.80 21.04 -7.28
C PRO A 97 0.09 22.09 -8.15
N ARG A 98 -0.56 21.66 -9.23
CA ARG A 98 -1.35 22.51 -10.14
C ARG A 98 -2.49 23.29 -9.49
N GLU A 99 -3.14 22.77 -8.44
CA GLU A 99 -4.21 23.55 -7.78
C GLU A 99 -3.65 24.83 -7.16
N ARG A 100 -2.38 24.80 -6.73
CA ARG A 100 -1.66 25.98 -6.21
C ARG A 100 -1.26 26.97 -7.33
N GLU A 101 -1.29 26.53 -8.59
CA GLU A 101 -0.96 27.32 -9.78
C GLU A 101 -2.20 27.72 -10.61
N GLY A 102 -3.40 27.57 -10.05
CA GLY A 102 -4.66 27.92 -10.73
C GLY A 102 -5.19 26.83 -11.69
N GLY A 103 -4.61 25.63 -11.67
CA GLY A 103 -5.13 24.46 -12.36
C GLY A 103 -6.38 23.86 -11.70
N PRO A 104 -7.04 22.89 -12.36
CA PRO A 104 -8.27 22.28 -11.85
C PRO A 104 -8.04 21.53 -10.54
N ARG A 105 -9.09 21.44 -9.71
CA ARG A 105 -9.06 20.62 -8.50
C ARG A 105 -9.10 19.14 -8.89
N VAL A 106 -8.18 18.34 -8.35
CA VAL A 106 -8.10 16.89 -8.63
C VAL A 106 -8.61 16.09 -7.43
N ILE A 107 -9.67 15.32 -7.63
CA ILE A 107 -10.17 14.33 -6.67
C ILE A 107 -9.66 12.97 -7.12
N SER A 108 -8.79 12.32 -6.35
CA SER A 108 -8.33 10.97 -6.66
C SER A 108 -9.17 9.93 -5.93
N VAL A 109 -9.67 8.95 -6.65
CA VAL A 109 -10.32 7.76 -6.09
C VAL A 109 -9.30 6.62 -6.14
N GLY A 110 -8.87 6.18 -4.96
CA GLY A 110 -7.88 5.11 -4.82
C GLY A 110 -8.55 3.74 -4.79
N TYR A 111 -7.92 2.77 -5.45
CA TYR A 111 -8.32 1.36 -5.47
C TYR A 111 -7.17 0.46 -5.02
N LEU A 112 -7.50 -0.64 -4.35
CA LEU A 112 -6.59 -1.75 -4.09
C LEU A 112 -6.97 -2.87 -5.04
N ALA A 113 -5.98 -3.38 -5.77
CA ALA A 113 -6.13 -4.57 -6.58
C ALA A 113 -5.06 -5.60 -6.22
N LEU A 114 -5.43 -6.88 -6.30
CA LEU A 114 -4.51 -8.00 -6.06
C LEU A 114 -4.40 -8.82 -7.34
N THR A 115 -3.16 -9.23 -7.66
CA THR A 115 -2.87 -10.08 -8.81
C THR A 115 -1.80 -11.11 -8.50
N ARG A 116 -1.73 -12.14 -9.35
CA ARG A 116 -0.82 -13.27 -9.20
C ARG A 116 0.47 -13.05 -9.97
N GLU A 117 1.54 -13.66 -9.50
CA GLU A 117 2.86 -13.56 -10.11
C GLU A 117 2.90 -13.95 -11.60
N THR A 118 2.15 -14.98 -11.98
CA THR A 118 2.11 -15.47 -13.37
C THR A 118 1.46 -14.51 -14.36
N GLN A 119 0.90 -13.38 -13.90
CA GLN A 119 0.19 -12.37 -14.70
C GLN A 119 0.92 -11.03 -14.71
N MET A 120 2.25 -11.04 -14.58
CA MET A 120 3.08 -9.83 -14.40
C MET A 120 3.79 -9.22 -15.64
N PRO A 121 3.49 -9.53 -16.92
CA PRO A 121 4.10 -8.76 -18.01
C PRO A 121 3.56 -7.32 -17.96
N VAL A 122 4.46 -6.34 -18.01
CA VAL A 122 4.13 -4.93 -17.92
C VAL A 122 4.88 -4.14 -18.99
N PRO A 123 4.35 -2.98 -19.45
CA PRO A 123 5.04 -2.15 -20.44
C PRO A 123 6.38 -1.62 -19.91
N GLU A 124 7.32 -1.27 -20.81
CA GLU A 124 8.67 -0.77 -20.45
C GLU A 124 8.66 0.42 -19.48
N SER A 125 7.63 1.26 -19.52
CA SER A 125 7.47 2.42 -18.62
C SER A 125 6.98 2.08 -17.21
N THR A 126 6.82 0.79 -16.91
CA THR A 126 6.21 0.31 -15.66
C THR A 126 7.07 -0.80 -15.08
N ALA A 127 7.26 -0.76 -13.77
CA ALA A 127 8.05 -1.74 -13.06
C ALA A 127 7.32 -2.22 -11.80
N TRP A 128 7.52 -3.49 -11.47
CA TRP A 128 7.19 -4.00 -10.14
C TRP A 128 8.26 -3.55 -9.16
N ARG A 129 7.83 -2.87 -8.09
CA ARG A 129 8.69 -2.29 -7.06
C ARG A 129 8.40 -2.94 -5.73
N GLN A 130 9.43 -3.19 -4.94
CA GLN A 130 9.21 -3.68 -3.58
C GLN A 130 8.58 -2.56 -2.76
N TRP A 131 7.42 -2.81 -2.15
CA TRP A 131 6.70 -1.71 -1.51
C TRP A 131 7.42 -1.15 -0.28
N TYR A 132 8.40 -1.89 0.25
CA TYR A 132 9.25 -1.51 1.37
C TYR A 132 10.36 -0.56 0.94
N ASP A 133 10.62 -0.43 -0.37
CA ASP A 133 11.49 0.63 -0.89
C ASP A 133 10.88 2.01 -0.60
N TYR A 134 9.54 2.11 -0.57
CA TYR A 134 8.81 3.34 -0.22
C TYR A 134 8.61 3.49 1.30
N PHE A 135 8.55 2.38 2.04
CA PHE A 135 8.34 2.37 3.50
C PHE A 135 9.36 1.47 4.21
N PRO A 136 10.67 1.82 4.24
CA PRO A 136 11.70 0.90 4.74
C PRO A 136 11.63 0.63 6.24
N TRP A 137 10.81 1.36 6.99
CA TRP A 137 10.55 1.13 8.41
C TRP A 137 9.43 0.11 8.68
N GLU A 138 8.76 -0.40 7.64
CA GLU A 138 7.60 -1.31 7.76
C GLU A 138 7.95 -2.81 7.66
N ASP A 139 9.19 -3.17 7.35
CA ASP A 139 9.63 -4.57 7.23
C ASP A 139 10.41 -5.02 8.47
N TRP A 140 9.73 -5.69 9.39
CA TRP A 140 10.25 -6.20 10.66
C TRP A 140 10.64 -7.69 10.59
N ARG A 141 10.66 -8.30 9.40
CA ARG A 141 10.98 -9.73 9.26
C ARG A 141 12.44 -10.03 9.63
N ASP A 142 13.33 -9.07 9.52
CA ASP A 142 14.72 -9.16 9.96
C ASP A 142 14.96 -8.45 11.31
N GLY A 143 13.89 -8.21 12.08
CA GLY A 143 13.93 -7.45 13.33
C GLY A 143 13.66 -5.96 13.12
N ARG A 144 13.87 -5.16 14.18
CA ARG A 144 13.62 -3.71 14.16
C ARG A 144 14.49 -3.02 13.10
N PRO A 145 13.90 -2.31 12.12
CA PRO A 145 14.68 -1.60 11.10
C PRO A 145 15.62 -0.57 11.71
N ALA A 146 16.93 -0.69 11.44
CA ALA A 146 17.95 0.18 12.04
C ALA A 146 17.75 1.67 11.76
N MET A 147 17.05 2.01 10.67
CA MET A 147 16.69 3.40 10.33
C MET A 147 15.74 4.03 11.34
N ILE A 148 14.92 3.24 12.05
CA ILE A 148 14.06 3.76 13.10
C ILE A 148 14.94 4.39 14.19
N ASP A 149 15.96 3.67 14.66
CA ASP A 149 16.77 4.12 15.79
C ASP A 149 17.86 5.12 15.37
N LYS A 150 18.41 4.97 14.17
CA LYS A 150 19.49 5.84 13.65
C LYS A 150 18.98 7.16 13.06
N LEU A 151 17.72 7.23 12.65
CA LEU A 151 17.19 8.35 11.88
C LEU A 151 15.88 8.88 12.42
N ILE A 152 14.84 8.05 12.40
CA ILE A 152 13.46 8.50 12.66
C ILE A 152 13.29 8.93 14.12
N ALA A 153 13.67 8.08 15.08
CA ALA A 153 13.49 8.37 16.50
C ALA A 153 14.30 9.59 16.98
N PRO A 154 15.58 9.79 16.61
CA PRO A 154 16.31 11.02 16.91
C PRO A 154 15.62 12.28 16.37
N LEU A 155 15.23 12.28 15.10
CA LEU A 155 14.58 13.44 14.46
C LEU A 155 13.19 13.71 15.03
N LEU A 156 12.41 12.68 15.37
CA LEU A 156 11.13 12.87 16.05
C LEU A 156 11.30 13.48 17.44
N ARG A 157 12.38 13.18 18.16
CA ARG A 157 12.69 13.84 19.44
C ARG A 157 12.98 15.33 19.25
N GLU A 158 13.71 15.72 18.21
CA GLU A 158 13.91 17.13 17.86
C GLU A 158 12.59 17.82 17.50
N TRP A 159 11.75 17.16 16.70
CA TRP A 159 10.42 17.66 16.32
C TRP A 159 9.50 17.89 17.53
N ILE A 160 9.53 16.98 18.51
CA ILE A 160 8.77 17.10 19.76
C ILE A 160 9.31 18.24 20.62
N ALA A 161 10.63 18.43 20.66
CA ALA A 161 11.29 19.46 21.47
C ALA A 161 11.17 20.88 20.90
N ALA A 162 10.78 21.02 19.63
CA ALA A 162 10.62 22.33 18.99
C ALA A 162 9.61 23.22 19.76
N PRO A 163 9.86 24.54 19.89
CA PRO A 163 9.02 25.44 20.68
C PRO A 163 7.55 25.43 20.24
N LYS A 164 6.67 24.90 21.10
CA LYS A 164 5.22 24.80 20.93
C LYS A 164 4.52 24.91 22.28
N SER A 165 3.18 24.98 22.28
CA SER A 165 2.40 24.90 23.51
C SER A 165 2.55 23.53 24.16
N TYR A 166 2.39 23.44 25.48
CA TYR A 166 2.46 22.19 26.22
C TYR A 166 1.52 21.10 25.64
N ALA A 167 0.28 21.48 25.31
CA ALA A 167 -0.70 20.58 24.73
C ALA A 167 -0.27 20.02 23.36
N GLU A 168 0.35 20.86 22.52
CA GLU A 168 0.87 20.44 21.23
C GLU A 168 2.08 19.50 21.39
N THR A 169 3.02 19.82 22.26
CA THR A 169 4.16 18.94 22.57
C THR A 169 3.70 17.58 23.10
N ALA A 170 2.69 17.53 23.97
CA ALA A 170 2.11 16.29 24.47
C ALA A 170 1.49 15.46 23.33
N ARG A 171 0.68 16.08 22.47
CA ARG A 171 0.07 15.42 21.30
C ARG A 171 1.10 14.83 20.34
N ARG A 172 2.20 15.56 20.09
CA ARG A 172 3.30 15.10 19.25
C ARG A 172 3.97 13.87 19.85
N ARG A 173 4.25 13.89 21.16
CA ARG A 173 4.84 12.77 21.89
C ARG A 173 3.95 11.54 21.83
N ASP A 174 2.66 11.68 22.10
CA ASP A 174 1.72 10.55 22.08
C ASP A 174 1.67 9.90 20.69
N ARG A 175 1.57 10.72 19.64
CA ARG A 175 1.57 10.21 18.26
C ARG A 175 2.88 9.54 17.87
N ALA A 176 4.02 10.11 18.26
CA ALA A 176 5.32 9.50 18.01
C ALA A 176 5.44 8.14 18.71
N ASN A 177 4.99 8.02 19.95
CA ASN A 177 5.02 6.77 20.70
C ASN A 177 4.09 5.70 20.11
N ILE A 178 2.92 6.09 19.59
CA ILE A 178 2.00 5.15 18.90
C ILE A 178 2.60 4.68 17.58
N CYS A 179 3.15 5.60 16.78
CA CYS A 179 3.66 5.31 15.43
C CYS A 179 5.01 4.57 15.46
N PHE A 180 5.92 5.00 16.32
CA PHE A 180 7.28 4.48 16.44
C PHE A 180 7.59 4.20 17.92
N PRO A 181 7.02 3.12 18.48
CA PRO A 181 7.26 2.78 19.88
C PRO A 181 8.75 2.56 20.17
N GLU A 182 9.16 2.95 21.37
CA GLU A 182 10.46 2.60 21.96
C GLU A 182 10.55 1.09 22.26
N ASP A 183 11.71 0.64 22.73
CA ASP A 183 11.96 -0.77 23.02
C ASP A 183 10.88 -1.35 23.97
N ASN A 184 10.29 -2.47 23.56
CA ASN A 184 9.18 -3.20 24.19
C ASN A 184 7.74 -2.70 23.91
N GLY A 185 7.55 -1.65 23.10
CA GLY A 185 6.20 -1.31 22.63
C GLY A 185 5.70 -2.27 21.54
N SER A 186 4.38 -2.41 21.41
CA SER A 186 3.76 -3.24 20.37
C SER A 186 3.74 -2.51 19.03
N TRP A 187 4.30 -3.13 17.99
CA TRP A 187 4.18 -2.64 16.61
C TRP A 187 2.83 -3.05 16.03
N ASP A 188 1.98 -2.09 15.71
CA ASP A 188 0.73 -2.34 14.99
C ASP A 188 0.96 -2.26 13.47
N GLU A 189 0.92 -3.38 12.77
CA GLU A 189 1.16 -3.41 11.33
C GLU A 189 0.11 -2.64 10.50
N GLU A 190 -1.07 -2.30 11.05
CA GLU A 190 -2.15 -1.67 10.27
C GLU A 190 -1.98 -0.15 10.10
N ILE A 191 -1.30 0.54 11.03
CA ILE A 191 -1.24 2.01 11.09
C ILE A 191 -0.18 2.65 10.17
N VAL A 192 0.01 2.08 8.98
CA VAL A 192 1.04 2.49 8.01
C VAL A 192 0.85 3.96 7.58
N LEU A 193 -0.41 4.37 7.38
CA LEU A 193 -0.76 5.73 7.00
C LEU A 193 -0.39 6.72 8.11
N GLU A 194 -0.74 6.42 9.35
CA GLU A 194 -0.48 7.26 10.52
C GLU A 194 1.02 7.52 10.70
N ARG A 195 1.85 6.49 10.47
CA ARG A 195 3.31 6.63 10.48
C ARG A 195 3.80 7.55 9.36
N PHE A 196 3.32 7.34 8.14
CA PHE A 196 3.68 8.19 7.01
C PHE A 196 3.27 9.66 7.25
N GLU A 197 2.05 9.90 7.74
CA GLU A 197 1.55 11.23 8.06
C GLU A 197 2.36 11.91 9.17
N LEU A 198 2.78 11.16 10.19
CA LEU A 198 3.68 11.67 11.23
C LEU A 198 5.02 12.11 10.64
N LEU A 199 5.64 11.29 9.78
CA LEU A 199 6.90 11.62 9.13
C LEU A 199 6.75 12.80 8.16
N TYR A 200 5.62 12.91 7.46
CA TYR A 200 5.29 14.05 6.63
C TYR A 200 5.19 15.33 7.47
N GLU A 201 4.39 15.34 8.53
CA GLU A 201 4.20 16.50 9.39
C GLU A 201 5.50 16.93 10.11
N ALA A 202 6.35 15.96 10.44
CA ALA A 202 7.66 16.22 11.01
C ALA A 202 8.71 16.70 10.00
N GLY A 203 8.38 16.78 8.70
CA GLY A 203 9.31 17.24 7.67
C GLY A 203 10.36 16.20 7.27
N LEU A 204 10.16 14.93 7.64
CA LEU A 204 11.04 13.82 7.31
C LEU A 204 10.71 13.22 5.94
N ALA A 205 9.44 13.23 5.51
CA ALA A 205 9.08 12.70 4.19
C ALA A 205 9.54 13.64 3.06
N ALA A 206 10.03 13.07 1.95
CA ALA A 206 10.45 13.83 0.77
C ALA A 206 9.32 14.70 0.22
N GLU A 207 8.10 14.16 0.24
CA GLU A 207 6.87 14.84 -0.14
C GLU A 207 6.63 16.10 0.71
N ALA A 208 6.94 16.05 2.00
CA ALA A 208 6.79 17.21 2.89
C ALA A 208 7.76 18.34 2.51
N GLN A 209 9.00 18.00 2.15
CA GLN A 209 9.99 18.99 1.72
C GLN A 209 9.54 19.69 0.43
N ARG A 210 9.08 18.90 -0.54
CA ARG A 210 8.49 19.39 -1.80
C ARG A 210 7.32 20.34 -1.55
N ASP A 211 6.49 20.01 -0.55
CA ASP A 211 5.27 20.76 -0.26
C ASP A 211 5.50 21.99 0.63
N GLY A 212 6.75 22.25 1.03
CA GLY A 212 7.19 23.43 1.78
C GLY A 212 7.20 23.26 3.31
N VAL A 213 7.10 22.03 3.81
CA VAL A 213 7.20 21.73 5.24
C VAL A 213 8.67 21.88 5.68
N ALA A 214 8.89 22.56 6.80
CA ALA A 214 10.23 22.75 7.35
C ALA A 214 10.90 21.40 7.64
N THR A 215 12.08 21.20 7.06
CA THR A 215 12.86 19.97 7.19
C THR A 215 13.67 19.98 8.47
N LEU A 216 13.74 18.83 9.14
CA LEU A 216 14.63 18.65 10.29
C LEU A 216 16.06 18.31 9.83
N ALA A 217 17.01 18.60 10.71
CA ALA A 217 18.43 18.37 10.46
C ALA A 217 19.04 17.69 11.68
N LEU A 218 19.60 16.49 11.49
CA LEU A 218 20.25 15.76 12.56
C LEU A 218 21.66 16.32 12.75
N ASP A 219 22.00 16.73 13.97
CA ASP A 219 23.29 17.36 14.31
C ASP A 219 23.65 18.55 13.38
N GLY A 220 22.63 19.32 12.97
CA GLY A 220 22.80 20.47 12.07
C GLY A 220 23.10 20.11 10.62
N LYS A 221 22.98 18.84 10.23
CA LYS A 221 23.19 18.37 8.85
C LYS A 221 21.86 17.98 8.20
N ALA A 222 21.71 18.34 6.94
CA ALA A 222 20.60 17.86 6.13
C ALA A 222 20.65 16.33 6.03
N VAL A 223 19.51 15.69 6.23
CA VAL A 223 19.36 14.25 6.20
C VAL A 223 18.50 13.88 4.99
N PRO A 224 18.87 12.86 4.19
CA PRO A 224 18.02 12.38 3.12
C PRO A 224 16.70 11.80 3.70
N PRO A 225 15.55 12.10 3.10
CA PRO A 225 14.28 11.49 3.49
C PRO A 225 14.32 9.96 3.49
N PRO A 226 13.64 9.28 4.43
CA PRO A 226 13.56 7.83 4.42
C PRO A 226 12.58 7.32 3.35
N GLY A 227 13.03 6.31 2.62
CA GLY A 227 12.27 5.66 1.55
C GLY A 227 12.27 6.42 0.23
N THR A 228 11.90 5.71 -0.83
CA THR A 228 11.78 6.26 -2.18
C THR A 228 10.56 7.19 -2.26
N PRO A 229 10.69 8.41 -2.79
CA PRO A 229 9.55 9.29 -2.98
C PRO A 229 8.62 8.79 -4.09
N MET A 230 7.35 9.17 -4.02
CA MET A 230 6.42 9.02 -5.14
C MET A 230 5.85 10.37 -5.57
N MET A 231 5.32 10.39 -6.79
CA MET A 231 4.60 11.56 -7.29
C MET A 231 3.39 11.92 -6.41
N SER A 232 3.16 13.23 -6.24
CA SER A 232 2.01 13.77 -5.51
C SER A 232 1.83 13.12 -4.13
N ASP A 233 0.64 12.59 -3.83
CA ASP A 233 0.30 11.90 -2.58
C ASP A 233 0.25 10.37 -2.74
N HIS A 234 0.90 9.81 -3.77
CA HIS A 234 0.82 8.38 -4.08
C HIS A 234 1.36 7.49 -2.95
N ARG A 235 2.38 7.93 -2.19
CA ARG A 235 2.80 7.21 -0.96
C ARG A 235 1.68 7.17 0.07
N ARG A 236 0.91 8.24 0.26
CA ARG A 236 -0.25 8.24 1.16
C ARG A 236 -1.29 7.20 0.74
N ILE A 237 -1.57 7.10 -0.57
CA ILE A 237 -2.48 6.10 -1.14
C ILE A 237 -1.94 4.68 -0.92
N LEU A 238 -0.66 4.46 -1.17
CA LEU A 238 0.00 3.16 -0.96
C LEU A 238 0.01 2.75 0.53
N ALA A 239 0.32 3.67 1.45
CA ALA A 239 0.26 3.42 2.89
C ALA A 239 -1.16 3.04 3.34
N THR A 240 -2.18 3.73 2.81
CA THR A 240 -3.59 3.40 3.06
C THR A 240 -3.92 1.97 2.58
N ALA A 241 -3.44 1.61 1.39
CA ALA A 241 -3.64 0.29 0.80
C ALA A 241 -2.95 -0.83 1.61
N MET A 242 -1.71 -0.58 2.07
CA MET A 242 -0.96 -1.52 2.93
C MET A 242 -1.72 -1.80 4.22
N GLY A 243 -2.12 -0.75 4.96
CA GLY A 243 -2.90 -0.90 6.19
C GLY A 243 -4.22 -1.64 5.96
N ARG A 244 -4.96 -1.27 4.90
CA ARG A 244 -6.21 -1.95 4.51
C ARG A 244 -6.01 -3.43 4.22
N LEU A 245 -4.99 -3.78 3.42
CA LEU A 245 -4.71 -5.17 3.06
C LEU A 245 -4.32 -5.98 4.31
N ARG A 246 -3.45 -5.45 5.17
CA ARG A 246 -3.04 -6.10 6.43
C ARG A 246 -4.23 -6.35 7.35
N ALA A 247 -5.10 -5.36 7.55
CA ALA A 247 -6.34 -5.54 8.31
C ALA A 247 -7.21 -6.65 7.70
N LYS A 248 -7.35 -6.64 6.37
CA LYS A 248 -8.21 -7.58 5.63
C LYS A 248 -7.76 -9.03 5.71
N LEU A 249 -6.46 -9.27 5.81
CA LEU A 249 -5.90 -10.61 6.03
C LEU A 249 -6.43 -11.28 7.32
N LYS A 250 -6.79 -10.49 8.35
CA LYS A 250 -7.23 -11.01 9.64
C LYS A 250 -8.63 -11.65 9.59
N TYR A 251 -9.49 -11.24 8.67
CA TYR A 251 -10.90 -11.66 8.65
C TYR A 251 -11.43 -12.11 7.28
N ARG A 252 -10.67 -11.93 6.19
CA ARG A 252 -11.03 -12.43 4.85
C ARG A 252 -9.88 -13.25 4.26
N PRO A 253 -10.19 -14.33 3.51
CA PRO A 253 -9.18 -15.15 2.84
C PRO A 253 -8.67 -14.46 1.55
N VAL A 254 -8.39 -13.15 1.61
CA VAL A 254 -8.00 -12.35 0.42
C VAL A 254 -6.58 -12.68 -0.05
N VAL A 255 -5.75 -13.27 0.81
CA VAL A 255 -4.39 -13.71 0.45
C VAL A 255 -4.36 -14.69 -0.73
N PHE A 256 -5.40 -15.51 -0.91
CA PHE A 256 -5.44 -16.47 -2.01
C PHE A 256 -5.58 -15.82 -3.40
N GLU A 257 -5.90 -14.52 -3.46
CA GLU A 257 -5.86 -13.74 -4.70
C GLU A 257 -4.42 -13.45 -5.15
N LEU A 258 -3.46 -13.53 -4.23
CA LEU A 258 -2.02 -13.37 -4.47
C LEU A 258 -1.30 -14.71 -4.69
N MET A 259 -1.97 -15.83 -4.42
CA MET A 259 -1.39 -17.16 -4.54
C MET A 259 -1.58 -17.75 -5.94
N PRO A 260 -0.65 -18.59 -6.43
CA PRO A 260 -0.89 -19.43 -7.60
C PRO A 260 -2.04 -20.41 -7.34
N GLU A 261 -2.51 -21.12 -8.38
CA GLU A 261 -3.60 -22.10 -8.23
C GLU A 261 -3.25 -23.22 -7.25
N ASP A 262 -2.02 -23.73 -7.36
CA ASP A 262 -1.46 -24.72 -6.45
C ASP A 262 -0.24 -24.13 -5.72
N PHE A 263 -0.23 -24.25 -4.40
CA PHE A 263 0.81 -23.68 -3.55
C PHE A 263 1.13 -24.57 -2.36
N THR A 264 2.31 -24.40 -1.79
CA THR A 264 2.68 -25.02 -0.51
C THR A 264 2.28 -24.12 0.67
N LEU A 265 2.08 -24.71 1.85
CA LEU A 265 1.84 -23.92 3.07
C LEU A 265 3.00 -22.97 3.41
N LEU A 266 4.22 -23.31 3.00
CA LEU A 266 5.39 -22.44 3.17
C LEU A 266 5.29 -21.20 2.26
N GLN A 267 4.89 -21.37 1.00
CA GLN A 267 4.64 -20.24 0.10
C GLN A 267 3.53 -19.35 0.67
N LEU A 268 2.42 -19.93 1.13
CA LEU A 268 1.33 -19.18 1.75
C LEU A 268 1.79 -18.40 3.00
N GLN A 269 2.57 -19.04 3.88
CA GLN A 269 3.13 -18.39 5.07
C GLN A 269 4.01 -17.20 4.68
N ARG A 270 4.96 -17.41 3.75
CA ARG A 270 5.86 -16.35 3.27
C ARG A 270 5.10 -15.20 2.62
N THR A 271 4.02 -15.48 1.90
CA THR A 271 3.16 -14.43 1.32
C THR A 271 2.48 -13.60 2.39
N VAL A 272 1.94 -14.23 3.44
CA VAL A 272 1.33 -13.51 4.57
C VAL A 272 2.38 -12.68 5.32
N GLU A 273 3.53 -13.28 5.66
CA GLU A 273 4.64 -12.60 6.34
C GLU A 273 5.16 -11.41 5.53
N ALA A 274 5.30 -11.57 4.21
CA ALA A 274 5.68 -10.50 3.29
C ALA A 274 4.71 -9.33 3.31
N ILE A 275 3.41 -9.58 3.45
CA ILE A 275 2.40 -8.52 3.51
C ILE A 275 2.39 -7.84 4.88
N LEU A 276 2.44 -8.62 5.96
CA LEU A 276 2.41 -8.13 7.34
C LEU A 276 3.70 -7.37 7.69
N GLY A 277 4.83 -7.74 7.09
CA GLY A 277 6.15 -7.24 7.48
C GLY A 277 6.64 -7.85 8.79
N SER A 278 6.13 -9.00 9.20
CA SER A 278 6.55 -9.68 10.43
C SER A 278 6.51 -11.20 10.23
N ASN A 279 7.34 -11.93 10.98
CA ASN A 279 7.38 -13.38 10.93
C ASN A 279 6.23 -14.00 11.71
N LEU A 280 5.70 -15.11 11.20
CA LEU A 280 4.65 -15.90 11.82
C LEU A 280 5.22 -17.19 12.42
N HIS A 281 4.63 -17.63 13.53
CA HIS A 281 5.00 -18.92 14.11
C HIS A 281 4.54 -20.07 13.20
N LYS A 282 5.49 -20.76 12.57
CA LYS A 282 5.26 -21.81 11.55
C LYS A 282 4.22 -22.86 11.94
N GLN A 283 4.30 -23.39 13.17
CA GLN A 283 3.37 -24.44 13.61
C GLN A 283 1.95 -23.89 13.85
N ASN A 284 1.84 -22.66 14.36
CA ASN A 284 0.53 -22.05 14.62
C ASN A 284 -0.15 -21.69 13.30
N PHE A 285 0.61 -21.14 12.36
CA PHE A 285 0.13 -20.83 11.02
C PHE A 285 -0.39 -22.07 10.29
N ARG A 286 0.40 -23.15 10.31
CA ARG A 286 0.00 -24.43 9.70
C ARG A 286 -1.32 -24.95 10.28
N ARG A 287 -1.44 -25.03 11.60
CA ARG A 287 -2.66 -25.47 12.28
C ARG A 287 -3.85 -24.56 11.94
N LEU A 288 -3.65 -23.25 11.92
CA LEU A 288 -4.69 -22.28 11.56
C LEU A 288 -5.23 -22.55 10.15
N VAL A 289 -4.34 -22.71 9.17
CA VAL A 289 -4.73 -22.94 7.77
C VAL A 289 -5.42 -24.29 7.60
N GLU A 290 -4.85 -25.37 8.13
CA GLU A 290 -5.43 -26.72 8.04
C GLU A 290 -6.81 -26.79 8.71
N ASN A 291 -7.00 -26.15 9.86
CA ASN A 291 -8.27 -26.14 10.59
C ASN A 291 -9.31 -25.16 10.00
N SER A 292 -8.88 -24.20 9.17
CA SER A 292 -9.78 -23.18 8.62
C SER A 292 -10.79 -23.75 7.61
N GLY A 293 -10.49 -24.94 7.05
CA GLY A 293 -11.24 -25.53 5.94
C GLY A 293 -11.09 -24.78 4.60
N LEU A 294 -10.25 -23.74 4.53
CA LEU A 294 -10.07 -22.89 3.34
C LEU A 294 -9.20 -23.53 2.26
N VAL A 295 -8.43 -24.55 2.59
CA VAL A 295 -7.51 -25.22 1.66
C VAL A 295 -7.82 -26.71 1.57
N GLU A 296 -7.56 -27.30 0.41
CA GLU A 296 -7.59 -28.75 0.17
C GLU A 296 -6.25 -29.24 -0.36
N SER A 297 -5.90 -30.49 -0.03
CA SER A 297 -4.73 -31.15 -0.58
C SER A 297 -4.98 -31.54 -2.03
N THR A 298 -4.01 -31.27 -2.90
CA THR A 298 -4.05 -31.69 -4.32
C THR A 298 -3.57 -33.13 -4.51
N GLY A 299 -2.93 -33.72 -3.50
CA GLY A 299 -2.22 -35.00 -3.61
C GLY A 299 -0.83 -34.89 -4.27
N GLU A 300 -0.51 -33.75 -4.87
CA GLU A 300 0.80 -33.48 -5.45
C GLU A 300 1.82 -33.06 -4.38
N ILE A 301 3.10 -33.29 -4.70
CA ILE A 301 4.23 -32.85 -3.90
C ILE A 301 5.18 -32.00 -4.76
N GLU A 302 5.69 -30.94 -4.17
CA GLU A 302 6.75 -30.13 -4.74
C GLU A 302 8.12 -30.65 -4.24
N PRO A 303 9.00 -31.13 -5.14
CA PRO A 303 10.35 -31.51 -4.77
C PRO A 303 11.13 -30.27 -4.33
N GLN A 304 11.77 -30.33 -3.17
CA GLN A 304 12.62 -29.25 -2.67
C GLN A 304 14.09 -29.59 -2.88
N THR A 305 14.90 -28.58 -3.23
CA THR A 305 16.36 -28.72 -3.38
C THR A 305 17.03 -29.21 -2.09
N ARG A 306 16.40 -28.96 -0.93
CA ARG A 306 16.83 -29.46 0.38
C ARG A 306 15.61 -29.68 1.28
N GLY A 307 15.52 -30.86 1.91
CA GLY A 307 14.45 -31.20 2.87
C GLY A 307 13.40 -32.18 2.31
N ARG A 308 12.33 -32.41 3.10
CA ARG A 308 11.21 -33.28 2.70
C ARG A 308 10.37 -32.58 1.62
N PRO A 309 9.90 -33.29 0.58
CA PRO A 309 8.94 -32.74 -0.39
C PRO A 309 7.75 -32.08 0.29
N ALA A 310 7.32 -30.93 -0.22
CA ALA A 310 6.22 -30.17 0.35
C ALA A 310 4.90 -30.53 -0.34
N ALA A 311 3.85 -30.81 0.42
CA ALA A 311 2.53 -31.06 -0.15
C ALA A 311 1.97 -29.77 -0.77
N LYS A 312 1.33 -29.91 -1.94
CA LYS A 312 0.62 -28.82 -2.60
C LYS A 312 -0.85 -28.78 -2.20
N PHE A 313 -1.35 -27.57 -2.05
CA PHE A 313 -2.71 -27.24 -1.65
C PHE A 313 -3.33 -26.29 -2.67
N ARG A 314 -4.67 -26.28 -2.68
CA ARG A 314 -5.49 -25.37 -3.48
C ARG A 314 -6.50 -24.65 -2.60
N PHE A 315 -6.84 -23.41 -2.96
CA PHE A 315 -7.88 -22.65 -2.26
C PHE A 315 -9.29 -23.17 -2.60
N ARG A 316 -10.05 -23.52 -1.57
CA ARG A 316 -11.45 -23.96 -1.67
C ARG A 316 -12.39 -22.76 -1.80
N ARG A 317 -12.56 -22.25 -3.02
CA ARG A 317 -13.43 -21.09 -3.31
C ARG A 317 -14.88 -21.28 -2.85
N GLU A 318 -15.38 -22.52 -2.84
CA GLU A 318 -16.76 -22.87 -2.47
C GLU A 318 -17.11 -22.48 -1.03
N VAL A 319 -16.13 -22.52 -0.11
CA VAL A 319 -16.30 -22.18 1.31
C VAL A 319 -16.74 -20.72 1.49
N LEU A 320 -16.38 -19.82 0.57
CA LEU A 320 -16.87 -18.44 0.60
C LEU A 320 -18.38 -18.36 0.37
N ARG A 321 -18.92 -19.19 -0.54
CA ARG A 321 -20.35 -19.26 -0.81
C ARG A 321 -21.08 -19.93 0.35
N GLU A 322 -20.53 -21.00 0.91
CA GLU A 322 -21.08 -21.72 2.06
C GLU A 322 -21.21 -20.81 3.29
N ARG A 323 -20.17 -20.01 3.60
CA ARG A 323 -20.19 -19.08 4.74
C ARG A 323 -21.17 -17.93 4.55
N LEU A 324 -21.33 -17.43 3.32
CA LEU A 324 -22.35 -16.43 2.99
C LEU A 324 -23.78 -17.02 3.10
N ALA A 325 -23.96 -18.26 2.67
CA ALA A 325 -25.24 -18.97 2.77
C ALA A 325 -25.60 -19.39 4.20
N ALA A 326 -24.60 -19.63 5.06
CA ALA A 326 -24.82 -20.06 6.44
C ALA A 326 -25.46 -18.97 7.31
N GLY A 327 -25.15 -17.69 7.05
CA GLY A 327 -25.67 -16.53 7.80
C GLY A 327 -25.41 -16.60 9.32
N VAL A 328 -25.63 -15.50 10.04
CA VAL A 328 -25.79 -15.60 11.50
C VAL A 328 -27.18 -16.19 11.74
N ARG A 329 -27.25 -17.50 12.04
CA ARG A 329 -28.47 -18.06 12.64
C ARG A 329 -28.57 -17.50 14.05
N ILE A 330 -29.25 -16.36 14.19
CA ILE A 330 -29.68 -15.86 15.49
C ILE A 330 -30.75 -16.84 15.96
N SER A 331 -30.36 -17.83 16.76
CA SER A 331 -31.30 -18.66 17.48
C SER A 331 -32.00 -17.77 18.52
N GLY A 332 -33.20 -17.30 18.20
CA GLY A 332 -34.05 -16.64 19.19
C GLY A 332 -34.36 -17.63 20.31
N SER A 333 -33.85 -17.36 21.51
CA SER A 333 -34.30 -18.04 22.72
C SER A 333 -35.77 -17.66 22.94
N ARG A 334 -36.65 -18.66 22.95
CA ARG A 334 -38.00 -18.54 23.52
C ARG A 334 -37.95 -18.73 25.02
#